data_AF-A0A4P7YCS8-F1
#
_entry.id   AF-A0A4P7YCS8-F1
#
_cell.length_a   1.000
_cell.length_b   1.000
_cell.length_c   1.000
_cell.angle_alpha   90.00
_cell.angle_beta   90.00
_cell.angle_gamma   90.00
#
_symmetry.space_group_name_H-M   'P 1'
#
loop_
_entity.id
_entity.type
_entity.pdbx_description
1 polymer ?
#
loop_
_entity_poly.entity_id
_entity_poly.type
_entity_poly.pdbx_seq_one_letter_code
_entity_poly.pdbx_strand_id
1 'polypeptide(L)'
;MQKAASGRRRTTAYYPAPLWSFQLSYNAVRKRPGLDEWSRLIEFFNQRKGQFGEFLFFDRSDHLVTLQRFGTGDGTTRTFQFSREIGHWVEPVYGVVNADVVTVSGAPTSAFTVDELGRITFTVAPPINAALVWSGAFYFRCAFEADSLDGAQPYRAIWEFSKHRVHEYQAMIDATPELKSFLATARSFVMADLYTIALASGQVLRYTDAGLQIFYAGQNYSASGPLIKRTGVRAVRGIEVDTLNVTFTAGMDDTVFGEPLLPFIAGGGFDGATLNLVRAFMADWRSPVVGTVTRFIGRVAEVDPADREQATVTVKSPIELLDTKVPQGVYQPSCLRTVYSADCGVNRALFETVGVVQGGSTALRVNSNVPATQGWFDQGVIRFVNGANAGVTRTVRRFTADGAVTMILGLPGVPVAGDQFLIYPGCPRTLDACTNKFGNRARYRGMPFIPVAETSV
;
A
#
# COMPACT_ATOMS: atom_id res chain seq x y z
N MET A 1 15.24 -8.13 -10.18
CA MET A 1 16.39 -9.04 -9.91
C MET A 1 17.40 -8.27 -9.08
N GLN A 2 17.70 -8.72 -7.86
CA GLN A 2 18.72 -8.09 -7.01
C GLN A 2 19.87 -9.07 -6.78
N LYS A 3 21.10 -8.55 -6.86
CA LYS A 3 22.32 -9.24 -6.42
C LYS A 3 22.76 -8.60 -5.11
N ALA A 4 22.92 -9.42 -4.07
CA ALA A 4 23.53 -8.98 -2.83
C ALA A 4 25.05 -8.83 -3.02
N ALA A 5 25.71 -8.03 -2.17
CA ALA A 5 27.17 -7.85 -2.17
C ALA A 5 27.94 -9.19 -1.95
N SER A 6 27.27 -10.20 -1.40
CA SER A 6 27.79 -11.57 -1.23
C SER A 6 27.71 -12.45 -2.49
N GLY A 7 27.24 -11.91 -3.63
CA GLY A 7 27.09 -12.64 -4.89
C GLY A 7 25.84 -13.52 -4.98
N ARG A 8 25.06 -13.69 -3.89
CA ARG A 8 23.78 -14.40 -3.92
C ARG A 8 22.73 -13.62 -4.74
N ARG A 9 22.08 -14.33 -5.66
CA ARG A 9 21.03 -13.81 -6.54
C ARG A 9 19.66 -14.25 -6.02
N ARG A 10 18.75 -13.29 -5.85
CA ARG A 10 17.32 -13.55 -5.64
C ARG A 10 16.53 -13.02 -6.84
N THR A 11 15.73 -13.89 -7.44
CA THR A 11 14.86 -13.56 -8.58
C THR A 11 13.44 -13.93 -8.23
N THR A 12 12.53 -13.00 -8.43
CA THR A 12 11.08 -13.18 -8.28
C THR A 12 10.47 -13.01 -9.67
N ALA A 13 9.57 -13.92 -10.06
CA ALA A 13 8.79 -13.78 -11.28
C ALA A 13 7.65 -12.78 -11.02
N TYR A 14 7.56 -11.74 -11.84
CA TYR A 14 6.55 -10.68 -11.69
C TYR A 14 5.22 -11.01 -12.38
N TYR A 15 5.20 -12.06 -13.20
CA TYR A 15 4.06 -12.46 -14.01
C TYR A 15 3.85 -13.98 -13.93
N PRO A 16 2.58 -14.45 -13.88
CA PRO A 16 2.25 -15.87 -13.89
C PRO A 16 2.45 -16.52 -15.26
N ALA A 17 2.50 -15.71 -16.33
CA ALA A 17 2.78 -16.10 -17.71
C ALA A 17 3.76 -15.09 -18.34
N PRO A 18 4.55 -15.48 -19.36
CA PRO A 18 5.43 -14.55 -20.06
C PRO A 18 4.63 -13.42 -20.72
N LEU A 19 5.17 -12.21 -20.71
CA LEU A 19 4.63 -11.10 -21.50
C LEU A 19 5.20 -11.20 -22.92
N TRP A 20 4.33 -11.36 -23.91
CA TRP A 20 4.74 -11.37 -25.31
C TRP A 20 4.93 -9.95 -25.84
N SER A 21 6.05 -9.73 -26.52
CA SER A 21 6.34 -8.47 -27.21
C SER A 21 6.56 -8.75 -28.68
N PHE A 22 5.73 -8.14 -29.53
CA PHE A 22 5.80 -8.28 -30.97
C PHE A 22 6.45 -7.04 -31.57
N GLN A 23 7.47 -7.23 -32.40
CA GLN A 23 8.11 -6.16 -33.12
C GLN A 23 7.77 -6.23 -34.60
N LEU A 24 7.02 -5.23 -35.08
CA LEU A 24 6.65 -5.10 -36.47
C LEU A 24 7.64 -4.17 -37.17
N SER A 25 8.24 -4.66 -38.26
CA SER A 25 9.15 -3.89 -39.11
C SER A 25 8.55 -3.74 -40.49
N TYR A 26 8.31 -2.49 -40.88
CA TYR A 26 7.77 -2.14 -42.19
C TYR A 26 8.90 -1.64 -43.08
N ASN A 27 9.24 -2.41 -44.11
CA ASN A 27 10.31 -2.03 -45.04
C ASN A 27 9.91 -0.82 -45.91
N ALA A 28 8.63 -0.70 -46.24
CA ALA A 28 8.08 0.46 -46.95
C ALA A 28 6.58 0.54 -46.69
N VAL A 29 6.08 1.73 -46.36
CA VAL A 29 4.65 2.01 -46.22
C VAL A 29 4.22 2.99 -47.31
N ARG A 30 3.23 2.60 -48.11
CA ARG A 30 2.82 3.35 -49.30
C ARG A 30 1.76 4.39 -48.97
N LYS A 31 1.89 5.58 -49.56
CA LYS A 31 0.91 6.66 -49.50
C LYS A 31 0.61 7.18 -50.90
N ARG A 32 -0.25 6.48 -51.65
CA ARG A 32 -0.66 6.86 -53.02
C ARG A 32 -2.14 6.53 -53.29
N PRO A 33 -2.79 7.16 -54.28
CA PRO A 33 -4.16 6.84 -54.65
C PRO A 33 -4.36 5.33 -54.90
N GLY A 34 -5.37 4.74 -54.25
CA GLY A 34 -5.67 3.30 -54.31
C GLY A 34 -4.90 2.42 -53.33
N LEU A 35 -3.77 2.88 -52.76
CA LEU A 35 -2.94 2.16 -51.78
C LEU A 35 -2.38 3.16 -50.76
N ASP A 36 -3.19 3.48 -49.76
CA ASP A 36 -2.82 4.37 -48.65
C ASP A 36 -2.73 3.60 -47.33
N GLU A 37 -1.61 2.91 -47.16
CA GLU A 37 -1.31 2.11 -45.96
C GLU A 37 -0.86 3.00 -44.81
N TRP A 38 -0.19 4.11 -45.12
CA TRP A 38 0.30 5.05 -44.13
C TRP A 38 -0.87 5.69 -43.35
N SER A 39 -1.86 6.22 -44.05
CA SER A 39 -2.99 6.89 -43.39
C SER A 39 -3.78 5.88 -42.55
N ARG A 40 -3.96 4.64 -43.03
CA ARG A 40 -4.62 3.57 -42.29
C ARG A 40 -3.89 3.21 -40.99
N LEU A 41 -2.56 3.14 -41.02
CA LEU A 41 -1.76 2.81 -39.83
C LEU A 41 -1.80 3.93 -38.79
N ILE A 42 -1.65 5.19 -39.23
CA ILE A 42 -1.77 6.35 -38.35
C ILE A 42 -3.18 6.47 -37.78
N GLU A 43 -4.21 6.28 -38.59
CA GLU A 43 -5.60 6.28 -38.16
C GLU A 43 -5.85 5.20 -37.11
N PHE A 44 -5.38 3.97 -37.37
CA PHE A 44 -5.50 2.88 -36.41
C PHE A 44 -4.82 3.21 -35.08
N PHE A 45 -3.58 3.69 -35.10
CA PHE A 45 -2.86 4.09 -33.89
C PHE A 45 -3.59 5.20 -33.11
N ASN A 46 -4.08 6.22 -33.82
CA ASN A 46 -4.82 7.32 -33.20
C ASN A 46 -6.16 6.86 -32.62
N GLN A 47 -6.87 5.94 -33.29
CA GLN A 47 -8.09 5.33 -32.75
C GLN A 47 -7.81 4.49 -31.50
N ARG A 48 -6.65 3.83 -31.43
CA ARG A 48 -6.20 3.12 -30.22
C ARG A 48 -5.60 4.03 -29.15
N LYS A 49 -5.34 5.32 -29.43
CA LYS A 49 -4.75 6.26 -28.47
C LYS A 49 -3.42 5.76 -27.86
N GLY A 50 -2.52 5.21 -28.67
CA GLY A 50 -1.20 4.77 -28.21
C GLY A 50 -1.24 3.57 -27.26
N GLN A 51 -0.58 3.69 -26.09
CA GLN A 51 -0.50 2.62 -25.09
C GLN A 51 -1.87 2.32 -24.43
N PHE A 52 -2.83 3.23 -24.53
CA PHE A 52 -4.10 3.12 -23.81
C PHE A 52 -5.04 2.06 -24.40
N GLY A 53 -5.26 2.10 -25.71
CA GLY A 53 -6.25 1.28 -26.37
C GLY A 53 -5.67 -0.05 -26.83
N GLU A 54 -6.37 -1.10 -26.44
CA GLU A 54 -6.06 -2.45 -26.86
C GLU A 54 -6.60 -2.77 -28.27
N PHE A 55 -6.00 -3.80 -28.86
CA PHE A 55 -6.43 -4.41 -30.08
C PHE A 55 -6.04 -5.89 -30.13
N LEU A 56 -6.72 -6.62 -30.99
CA LEU A 56 -6.43 -8.03 -31.25
C LEU A 56 -5.37 -8.12 -32.35
N PHE A 57 -4.22 -8.68 -32.01
CA PHE A 57 -3.10 -8.90 -32.91
C PHE A 57 -3.09 -10.35 -33.41
N PHE A 58 -3.05 -10.51 -34.73
CA PHE A 58 -2.94 -11.80 -35.38
C PHE A 58 -1.50 -12.14 -35.71
N ASP A 59 -0.95 -13.12 -35.00
CA ASP A 59 0.33 -13.71 -35.37
C ASP A 59 0.10 -14.83 -36.39
N ARG A 60 0.63 -14.67 -37.60
CA ARG A 60 0.49 -15.68 -38.67
C ARG A 60 1.18 -17.01 -38.33
N SER A 61 2.17 -16.99 -37.45
CA SER A 61 2.94 -18.17 -37.07
C SER A 61 2.33 -18.93 -35.90
N ASP A 62 1.61 -18.22 -35.02
CA ASP A 62 1.14 -18.75 -33.74
C ASP A 62 -0.26 -18.21 -33.40
N HIS A 63 -1.28 -18.86 -33.95
CA HIS A 63 -2.68 -18.43 -33.82
C HIS A 63 -3.66 -19.60 -33.73
N LEU A 64 -3.19 -20.85 -33.68
CA LEU A 64 -4.03 -22.03 -33.69
C LEU A 64 -3.74 -22.91 -32.49
N VAL A 65 -4.81 -23.46 -31.91
CA VAL A 65 -4.75 -24.54 -30.92
C VAL A 65 -5.42 -25.76 -31.52
N THR A 66 -4.80 -26.93 -31.37
CA THR A 66 -5.33 -28.20 -31.89
C THR A 66 -5.42 -29.23 -30.79
N LEU A 67 -6.64 -29.68 -30.48
CA LEU A 67 -6.99 -30.73 -29.52
C LEU A 67 -6.26 -30.60 -28.19
N GLN A 68 -6.17 -29.38 -27.67
CA GLN A 68 -5.46 -29.11 -26.44
C GLN A 68 -6.39 -29.15 -25.23
N ARG A 69 -5.94 -29.81 -24.17
CA ARG A 69 -6.60 -29.78 -22.88
C ARG A 69 -6.42 -28.41 -22.22
N PHE A 70 -7.53 -27.78 -21.84
CA PHE A 70 -7.53 -26.50 -21.11
C PHE A 70 -8.05 -26.63 -19.68
N GLY A 71 -8.69 -27.76 -19.33
CA GLY A 71 -9.23 -27.94 -18.00
C GLY A 71 -9.63 -29.38 -17.68
N THR A 72 -10.13 -29.54 -16.46
CA THR A 72 -10.72 -30.78 -15.96
C THR A 72 -12.01 -30.44 -15.24
N GLY A 73 -13.10 -31.12 -15.59
CA GLY A 73 -14.38 -30.97 -14.91
C GLY A 73 -14.32 -31.46 -13.47
N ASP A 74 -15.03 -30.77 -12.58
CA ASP A 74 -15.17 -31.09 -11.16
C ASP A 74 -16.63 -31.44 -10.79
N GLY A 75 -17.56 -31.39 -11.74
CA GLY A 75 -19.00 -31.60 -11.54
C GLY A 75 -19.78 -30.38 -11.05
N THR A 76 -19.10 -29.26 -10.76
CA THR A 76 -19.73 -28.05 -10.18
C THR A 76 -19.43 -26.77 -10.96
N THR A 77 -18.18 -26.58 -11.37
CA THR A 77 -17.69 -25.41 -12.08
C THR A 77 -18.18 -25.44 -13.53
N ARG A 78 -18.76 -24.33 -13.99
CA ARG A 78 -19.26 -24.18 -15.37
C ARG A 78 -18.37 -23.34 -16.25
N THR A 79 -17.53 -22.50 -15.67
CA THR A 79 -16.71 -21.52 -16.38
C THR A 79 -15.24 -21.88 -16.24
N PHE A 80 -14.53 -21.91 -17.37
CA PHE A 80 -13.12 -22.23 -17.46
C PHE A 80 -12.42 -21.25 -18.40
N GLN A 81 -11.12 -21.02 -18.20
CA GLN A 81 -10.32 -20.20 -19.10
C GLN A 81 -9.73 -21.08 -20.20
N PHE A 82 -9.88 -20.71 -21.47
CA PHE A 82 -9.11 -21.39 -22.51
C PHE A 82 -7.62 -21.16 -22.32
N SER A 83 -6.84 -22.17 -22.66
CA SER A 83 -5.39 -22.10 -22.57
C SER A 83 -4.74 -22.68 -23.82
N ARG A 84 -3.50 -22.28 -24.06
CA ARG A 84 -2.63 -22.81 -25.10
C ARG A 84 -1.35 -23.39 -24.50
N GLU A 85 -0.76 -24.37 -25.16
CA GLU A 85 0.46 -25.06 -24.74
C GLU A 85 1.58 -24.77 -25.72
N ILE A 86 2.72 -24.32 -25.21
CA ILE A 86 3.96 -24.15 -25.95
C ILE A 86 5.00 -25.08 -25.33
N GLY A 87 5.27 -26.20 -26.00
CA GLY A 87 6.12 -27.25 -25.46
C GLY A 87 5.47 -27.95 -24.27
N HIS A 88 5.83 -27.54 -23.04
CA HIS A 88 5.23 -28.02 -21.78
C HIS A 88 4.71 -26.87 -20.90
N TRP A 89 4.73 -25.65 -21.42
CA TRP A 89 4.25 -24.46 -20.74
C TRP A 89 2.81 -24.18 -21.17
N VAL A 90 1.90 -24.01 -20.20
CA VAL A 90 0.49 -23.71 -20.46
C VAL A 90 0.20 -22.28 -20.04
N GLU A 91 -0.42 -21.51 -20.93
CA GLU A 91 -0.82 -20.12 -20.67
C GLU A 91 -2.25 -19.84 -21.11
N PRO A 92 -2.95 -18.89 -20.48
CA PRO A 92 -4.31 -18.54 -20.83
C PRO A 92 -4.42 -17.82 -22.18
N VAL A 93 -5.55 -17.98 -22.86
CA VAL A 93 -5.89 -17.30 -24.12
C VAL A 93 -6.98 -16.27 -23.86
N TYR A 94 -6.72 -15.01 -24.21
CA TYR A 94 -7.62 -13.87 -23.94
C TYR A 94 -8.28 -13.26 -25.19
N GLY A 95 -8.04 -13.80 -26.38
CA GLY A 95 -8.56 -13.28 -27.64
C GLY A 95 -9.06 -14.39 -28.56
N VAL A 96 -10.06 -15.16 -28.13
CA VAL A 96 -10.56 -16.30 -28.91
C VAL A 96 -11.29 -15.80 -30.15
N VAL A 97 -10.88 -16.27 -31.34
CA VAL A 97 -11.55 -15.96 -32.61
C VAL A 97 -12.73 -16.91 -32.80
N ASN A 98 -12.47 -18.19 -32.63
CA ASN A 98 -13.42 -19.26 -32.82
C ASN A 98 -12.95 -20.49 -32.04
N ALA A 99 -13.91 -21.27 -31.55
CA ALA A 99 -13.69 -22.58 -30.97
C ALA A 99 -14.33 -23.62 -31.89
N ASP A 100 -13.55 -24.12 -32.86
CA ASP A 100 -14.03 -25.03 -33.90
C ASP A 100 -14.44 -26.39 -33.33
N VAL A 101 -13.70 -26.86 -32.33
CA VAL A 101 -13.97 -28.12 -31.65
C VAL A 101 -13.83 -27.89 -30.17
N VAL A 102 -14.85 -28.25 -29.40
CA VAL A 102 -14.77 -28.38 -27.95
C VAL A 102 -15.28 -29.76 -27.59
N THR A 103 -14.52 -30.52 -26.80
CA THR A 103 -14.94 -31.84 -26.33
C THR A 103 -14.93 -31.92 -24.81
N VAL A 104 -15.87 -32.70 -24.28
CA VAL A 104 -15.95 -33.06 -22.87
C VAL A 104 -15.79 -34.58 -22.80
N SER A 105 -14.68 -35.05 -22.22
CA SER A 105 -14.32 -36.48 -22.19
C SER A 105 -14.26 -37.12 -23.59
N GLY A 106 -13.83 -36.35 -24.60
CA GLY A 106 -13.72 -36.81 -25.99
C GLY A 106 -15.02 -36.71 -26.81
N ALA A 107 -16.16 -36.41 -26.19
CA ALA A 107 -17.41 -36.16 -26.92
C ALA A 107 -17.51 -34.68 -27.33
N PRO A 108 -17.67 -34.34 -28.63
CA PRO A 108 -17.84 -32.96 -29.06
C PRO A 108 -19.13 -32.36 -28.50
N THR A 109 -19.07 -31.07 -28.13
CA THR A 109 -20.21 -30.31 -27.63
C THR A 109 -20.23 -28.93 -28.25
N SER A 110 -21.44 -28.39 -28.48
CA SER A 110 -21.69 -26.99 -28.83
C SER A 110 -22.45 -26.25 -27.73
N ALA A 111 -22.69 -26.90 -26.59
CA ALA A 111 -23.48 -26.37 -25.48
C ALA A 111 -22.64 -25.49 -24.55
N PHE A 112 -22.06 -24.44 -25.11
CA PHE A 112 -21.21 -23.48 -24.39
C PHE A 112 -21.30 -22.09 -25.02
N THR A 113 -20.87 -21.08 -24.28
CA THR A 113 -20.60 -19.73 -24.77
C THR A 113 -19.17 -19.32 -24.43
N VAL A 114 -18.59 -18.40 -25.21
CA VAL A 114 -17.24 -17.87 -24.97
C VAL A 114 -17.33 -16.36 -24.82
N ASP A 115 -16.75 -15.80 -23.77
CA ASP A 115 -16.73 -14.36 -23.54
C ASP A 115 -15.55 -13.67 -24.27
N GLU A 116 -15.54 -12.34 -24.26
CA GLU A 116 -14.49 -11.52 -24.88
C GLU A 116 -13.10 -11.71 -24.27
N LEU A 117 -12.99 -12.33 -23.09
CA LEU A 117 -11.74 -12.65 -22.40
C LEU A 117 -11.33 -14.12 -22.59
N GLY A 118 -11.98 -14.84 -23.51
CA GLY A 118 -11.66 -16.22 -23.82
C GLY A 118 -12.06 -17.24 -22.74
N ARG A 119 -13.02 -16.90 -21.88
CA ARG A 119 -13.60 -17.85 -20.91
C ARG A 119 -14.77 -18.58 -21.54
N ILE A 120 -14.71 -19.89 -21.49
CA ILE A 120 -15.79 -20.77 -21.91
C ILE A 120 -16.72 -21.04 -20.73
N THR A 121 -18.03 -20.89 -20.95
CA THR A 121 -19.07 -21.25 -19.97
C THR A 121 -19.97 -22.33 -20.55
N PHE A 122 -19.97 -23.51 -19.93
CA PHE A 122 -20.84 -24.61 -20.31
C PHE A 122 -22.26 -24.41 -19.74
N THR A 123 -23.27 -24.86 -20.49
CA THR A 123 -24.67 -24.83 -20.02
C THR A 123 -24.89 -25.76 -18.82
N VAL A 124 -24.17 -26.88 -18.78
CA VAL A 124 -24.14 -27.86 -17.69
C VAL A 124 -22.71 -28.03 -17.21
N ALA A 125 -22.51 -28.13 -15.89
CA ALA A 125 -21.18 -28.34 -15.33
C ALA A 125 -20.56 -29.65 -15.87
N PRO A 126 -19.34 -29.63 -16.42
CA PRO A 126 -18.71 -30.84 -16.90
C PRO A 126 -18.51 -31.85 -15.74
N PRO A 127 -18.73 -33.16 -15.99
CA PRO A 127 -18.60 -34.19 -14.96
C PRO A 127 -17.22 -34.22 -14.28
N ILE A 128 -17.15 -34.78 -13.09
CA ILE A 128 -15.87 -34.97 -12.38
C ILE A 128 -14.88 -35.75 -13.23
N ASN A 129 -13.64 -35.28 -13.29
CA ASN A 129 -12.54 -35.84 -14.09
C ASN A 129 -12.75 -35.77 -15.62
N ALA A 130 -13.77 -35.06 -16.11
CA ALA A 130 -13.96 -34.88 -17.55
C ALA A 130 -12.83 -34.04 -18.16
N ALA A 131 -12.15 -34.57 -19.17
CA ALA A 131 -11.12 -33.84 -19.90
C ALA A 131 -11.79 -32.80 -20.81
N LEU A 132 -11.44 -31.53 -20.61
CA LEU A 132 -11.95 -30.42 -21.42
C LEU A 132 -10.91 -30.05 -22.45
N VAL A 133 -11.22 -30.24 -23.72
CA VAL A 133 -10.28 -30.11 -24.83
C VAL A 133 -10.86 -29.19 -25.90
N TRP A 134 -10.02 -28.35 -26.50
CA TRP A 134 -10.44 -27.45 -27.56
C TRP A 134 -9.47 -27.36 -28.74
N SER A 135 -10.02 -27.03 -29.89
CA SER A 135 -9.31 -26.57 -31.09
C SER A 135 -9.95 -25.28 -31.58
N GLY A 136 -9.14 -24.36 -32.08
CA GLY A 136 -9.65 -23.09 -32.60
C GLY A 136 -8.53 -22.11 -32.90
N ALA A 137 -8.92 -20.89 -33.27
CA ALA A 137 -7.97 -19.80 -33.48
C ALA A 137 -8.07 -18.72 -32.41
N PHE A 138 -6.96 -18.02 -32.17
CA PHE A 138 -6.89 -16.92 -31.22
C PHE A 138 -6.04 -15.76 -31.75
N TYR A 139 -6.25 -14.60 -31.14
CA TYR A 139 -5.46 -13.39 -31.25
C TYR A 139 -4.74 -13.12 -29.92
N PHE A 140 -3.61 -12.41 -30.01
CA PHE A 140 -2.99 -11.79 -28.86
C PHE A 140 -3.68 -10.48 -28.55
N ARG A 141 -4.08 -10.26 -27.29
CA ARG A 141 -4.68 -9.01 -26.87
C ARG A 141 -3.57 -8.03 -26.45
N CYS A 142 -3.42 -7.01 -27.27
CA CYS A 142 -2.18 -6.26 -27.41
C CYS A 142 -2.43 -4.75 -27.30
N ALA A 143 -1.46 -3.98 -26.82
CA ALA A 143 -1.45 -2.52 -26.85
C ALA A 143 -0.09 -2.00 -27.31
N PHE A 144 -0.03 -0.80 -27.89
CA PHE A 144 1.24 -0.23 -28.33
C PHE A 144 2.20 -0.02 -27.14
N GLU A 145 3.51 -0.16 -27.37
CA GLU A 145 4.53 0.10 -26.34
C GLU A 145 4.75 1.59 -26.09
N ALA A 146 4.35 2.48 -27.00
CA ALA A 146 4.60 3.92 -26.91
C ALA A 146 3.39 4.74 -27.36
N ASP A 147 3.27 5.96 -26.80
CA ASP A 147 2.28 6.96 -27.19
C ASP A 147 2.72 7.81 -28.39
N SER A 148 3.90 7.54 -28.94
CA SER A 148 4.43 8.16 -30.15
C SER A 148 4.66 7.13 -31.25
N LEU A 149 4.42 7.53 -32.49
CA LEU A 149 4.86 6.80 -33.68
C LEU A 149 6.01 7.57 -34.32
N ASP A 150 7.19 6.96 -34.35
CA ASP A 150 8.35 7.54 -35.03
C ASP A 150 8.39 7.05 -36.49
N GLY A 151 8.10 7.96 -37.42
CA GLY A 151 8.16 7.72 -38.87
C GLY A 151 8.99 8.78 -39.59
N ALA A 152 9.71 8.36 -40.63
CA ALA A 152 10.47 9.23 -41.52
C ALA A 152 9.93 9.13 -42.95
N GLN A 153 10.01 10.23 -43.71
CA GLN A 153 9.63 10.26 -45.12
C GLN A 153 10.88 10.38 -46.01
N PRO A 154 11.56 9.27 -46.32
CA PRO A 154 12.79 9.34 -47.10
C PRO A 154 12.53 9.77 -48.56
N TYR A 155 11.36 9.50 -49.13
CA TYR A 155 11.06 9.85 -50.52
C TYR A 155 9.56 10.03 -50.84
N ARG A 156 9.15 11.22 -51.29
CA ARG A 156 7.81 11.62 -51.81
C ARG A 156 6.58 10.88 -51.26
N ALA A 157 6.27 9.68 -51.76
CA ALA A 157 5.05 8.93 -51.44
C ALA A 157 5.30 7.64 -50.62
N ILE A 158 6.55 7.40 -50.22
CA ILE A 158 6.99 6.24 -49.47
C ILE A 158 7.48 6.70 -48.10
N TRP A 159 6.93 6.08 -47.08
CA TRP A 159 7.26 6.32 -45.68
C TRP A 159 7.96 5.10 -45.11
N GLU A 160 8.92 5.35 -44.23
CA GLU A 160 9.52 4.34 -43.38
C GLU A 160 9.04 4.58 -41.95
N PHE A 161 8.47 3.55 -41.35
CA PHE A 161 8.20 3.55 -39.92
C PHE A 161 9.33 2.80 -39.23
N SER A 162 9.83 3.38 -38.14
CA SER A 162 10.79 2.70 -37.28
C SER A 162 10.18 1.42 -36.67
N LYS A 163 10.97 0.64 -35.93
CA LYS A 163 10.50 -0.60 -35.30
C LYS A 163 9.40 -0.27 -34.29
N HIS A 164 8.20 -0.83 -34.47
CA HIS A 164 7.09 -0.63 -33.52
C HIS A 164 6.88 -1.89 -32.71
N ARG A 165 6.72 -1.71 -31.40
CA ARG A 165 6.52 -2.77 -30.43
C ARG A 165 5.14 -2.70 -29.81
N VAL A 166 4.60 -3.87 -29.52
CA VAL A 166 3.27 -4.07 -28.97
C VAL A 166 3.37 -5.13 -27.88
N HIS A 167 2.71 -4.92 -26.74
CA HIS A 167 2.75 -5.80 -25.56
C HIS A 167 1.36 -6.30 -25.19
N GLU A 168 1.30 -7.47 -24.55
CA GLU A 168 0.05 -8.01 -24.01
C GLU A 168 -0.51 -7.16 -22.84
N TYR A 169 -1.83 -6.98 -22.82
CA TYR A 169 -2.52 -5.99 -21.96
C TYR A 169 -2.56 -6.36 -20.46
N GLN A 170 -2.37 -5.37 -19.56
CA GLN A 170 -2.56 -5.51 -18.10
C GLN A 170 -3.84 -4.84 -17.59
N ALA A 171 -4.49 -5.46 -16.60
CA ALA A 171 -5.76 -5.02 -16.01
C ALA A 171 -5.74 -3.53 -15.57
N MET A 172 -6.77 -2.78 -16.03
CA MET A 172 -7.02 -1.38 -15.67
C MET A 172 -7.17 -1.18 -14.16
N ILE A 173 -6.76 0.00 -13.67
CA ILE A 173 -7.17 0.49 -12.36
C ILE A 173 -8.69 0.61 -12.37
N ASP A 174 -9.35 -0.03 -11.39
CA ASP A 174 -10.80 -0.01 -11.32
C ASP A 174 -11.32 1.41 -11.09
N ALA A 175 -12.36 1.76 -11.84
CA ALA A 175 -12.97 3.09 -11.88
C ALA A 175 -14.46 2.95 -12.18
N THR A 176 -15.26 3.87 -11.65
CA THR A 176 -16.71 3.81 -11.82
C THR A 176 -17.10 3.95 -13.29
N PRO A 177 -18.21 3.33 -13.74
CA PRO A 177 -18.68 3.44 -15.12
C PRO A 177 -18.88 4.89 -15.58
N GLU A 178 -19.34 5.77 -14.68
CA GLU A 178 -19.56 7.19 -14.93
C GLU A 178 -18.24 7.90 -15.22
N LEU A 179 -17.18 7.59 -14.46
CA LEU A 179 -15.86 8.15 -14.67
C LEU A 179 -15.26 7.65 -15.99
N LYS A 180 -15.40 6.35 -16.28
CA LYS A 180 -14.93 5.76 -17.54
C LYS A 180 -15.59 6.44 -18.74
N SER A 181 -16.91 6.64 -18.69
CA SER A 181 -17.66 7.36 -19.73
C SER A 181 -17.17 8.79 -19.85
N PHE A 182 -17.03 9.51 -18.73
CA PHE A 182 -16.59 10.90 -18.72
C PHE A 182 -15.19 11.06 -19.32
N LEU A 183 -14.22 10.24 -18.93
CA LEU A 183 -12.86 10.28 -19.48
C LEU A 183 -12.80 9.89 -20.95
N ALA A 184 -13.71 9.04 -21.42
CA ALA A 184 -13.79 8.67 -22.84
C ALA A 184 -14.33 9.81 -23.72
N THR A 185 -15.26 10.61 -23.20
CA THR A 185 -16.00 11.62 -23.98
C THR A 185 -15.55 13.06 -23.75
N ALA A 186 -14.99 13.38 -22.58
CA ALA A 186 -14.64 14.75 -22.22
C ALA A 186 -13.47 15.27 -23.07
N ARG A 187 -13.63 16.48 -23.61
CA ARG A 187 -12.56 17.18 -24.37
C ARG A 187 -11.49 17.78 -23.46
N SER A 188 -11.88 18.10 -22.23
CA SER A 188 -11.02 18.64 -21.17
C SER A 188 -11.61 18.25 -19.82
N PHE A 189 -10.75 18.09 -18.83
CA PHE A 189 -11.12 17.84 -17.44
C PHE A 189 -10.05 18.41 -16.54
N VAL A 190 -10.41 18.65 -15.28
CA VAL A 190 -9.49 19.01 -14.20
C VAL A 190 -9.38 17.86 -13.21
N MET A 191 -8.24 17.78 -12.53
CA MET A 191 -7.96 16.76 -11.52
C MET A 191 -7.40 17.39 -10.26
N ALA A 192 -7.77 16.82 -9.12
CA ALA A 192 -7.27 17.19 -7.81
C ALA A 192 -7.01 15.94 -6.97
N ASP A 193 -5.97 15.99 -6.15
CA ASP A 193 -5.69 14.96 -5.17
C ASP A 193 -6.36 15.29 -3.84
N LEU A 194 -7.17 14.36 -3.37
CA LEU A 194 -7.90 14.41 -2.12
C LEU A 194 -7.17 13.54 -1.09
N TYR A 195 -6.74 14.16 0.00
CA TYR A 195 -6.02 13.52 1.10
C TYR A 195 -6.98 13.34 2.27
N THR A 196 -7.18 12.08 2.68
CA THR A 196 -7.86 11.77 3.94
C THR A 196 -6.84 11.19 4.91
N ILE A 197 -6.56 11.91 5.98
CA ILE A 197 -5.61 11.51 7.03
C ILE A 197 -6.42 11.18 8.28
N ALA A 198 -6.50 9.89 8.66
CA ALA A 198 -7.14 9.49 9.91
C ALA A 198 -6.07 9.26 10.98
N LEU A 199 -6.13 10.05 12.05
CA LEU A 199 -5.20 10.02 13.18
C LEU A 199 -5.51 8.82 14.09
N ALA A 200 -4.52 8.39 14.87
CA ALA A 200 -4.70 7.31 15.85
C ALA A 200 -5.74 7.64 16.94
N SER A 201 -6.00 8.93 17.18
CA SER A 201 -7.06 9.43 18.08
C SER A 201 -8.49 9.22 17.54
N GLY A 202 -8.63 8.87 16.26
CA GLY A 202 -9.92 8.73 15.56
C GLY A 202 -10.39 9.99 14.84
N GLN A 203 -9.69 11.12 14.99
CA GLN A 203 -9.97 12.34 14.24
C GLN A 203 -9.52 12.20 12.78
N VAL A 204 -10.24 12.84 11.86
CA VAL A 204 -9.96 12.76 10.41
C VAL A 204 -9.76 14.14 9.82
N LEU A 205 -8.57 14.36 9.25
CA LEU A 205 -8.20 15.56 8.51
C LEU A 205 -8.41 15.33 7.02
N ARG A 206 -8.95 16.34 6.32
CA ARG A 206 -9.25 16.25 4.88
C ARG A 206 -8.75 17.48 4.15
N TYR A 207 -7.82 17.28 3.22
CA TYR A 207 -7.18 18.33 2.45
C TYR A 207 -7.22 18.05 0.96
N THR A 208 -7.11 19.08 0.14
CA THR A 208 -6.94 18.98 -1.31
C THR A 208 -5.71 19.76 -1.76
N ASP A 209 -5.05 19.30 -2.83
CA ASP A 209 -3.99 20.08 -3.49
C ASP A 209 -4.52 21.18 -4.41
N ALA A 210 -5.84 21.19 -4.67
CA ALA A 210 -6.50 22.22 -5.45
C ALA A 210 -6.52 23.56 -4.71
N GLY A 211 -6.51 24.66 -5.46
CA GLY A 211 -6.64 26.02 -4.92
C GLY A 211 -8.05 26.38 -4.40
N LEU A 212 -8.97 25.42 -4.31
CA LEU A 212 -10.36 25.60 -3.87
C LEU A 212 -10.89 24.34 -3.20
N GLN A 213 -11.80 24.53 -2.24
CA GLN A 213 -12.40 23.41 -1.51
C GLN A 213 -13.19 22.49 -2.44
N ILE A 214 -13.10 21.19 -2.21
CA ILE A 214 -13.79 20.18 -3.02
C ILE A 214 -14.73 19.37 -2.14
N PHE A 215 -16.00 19.29 -2.54
CA PHE A 215 -17.00 18.45 -1.89
C PHE A 215 -17.13 17.12 -2.62
N TYR A 216 -16.95 16.02 -1.91
CA TYR A 216 -17.09 14.67 -2.47
C TYR A 216 -17.55 13.67 -1.40
N ALA A 217 -18.47 12.78 -1.77
CA ALA A 217 -18.99 11.71 -0.91
C ALA A 217 -19.49 12.19 0.47
N GLY A 218 -20.13 13.36 0.53
CA GLY A 218 -20.63 13.95 1.77
C GLY A 218 -19.57 14.64 2.63
N GLN A 219 -18.33 14.73 2.15
CA GLN A 219 -17.19 15.28 2.88
C GLN A 219 -16.63 16.51 2.17
N ASN A 220 -16.18 17.50 2.96
CA ASN A 220 -15.46 18.66 2.44
C ASN A 220 -13.95 18.44 2.57
N TYR A 221 -13.22 18.65 1.48
CA TYR A 221 -11.77 18.65 1.43
C TYR A 221 -11.30 20.10 1.39
N SER A 222 -10.61 20.53 2.45
CA SER A 222 -10.21 21.92 2.60
C SER A 222 -9.02 22.24 1.69
N ALA A 223 -9.13 23.34 0.94
CA ALA A 223 -7.99 23.99 0.29
C ALA A 223 -7.33 25.04 1.19
N SER A 224 -8.00 25.41 2.28
CA SER A 224 -7.43 26.27 3.33
C SER A 224 -6.67 25.39 4.31
N GLY A 225 -5.39 25.70 4.53
CA GLY A 225 -4.50 24.91 5.37
C GLY A 225 -3.14 24.70 4.71
N PRO A 226 -2.40 23.64 5.10
CA PRO A 226 -1.07 23.40 4.59
C PRO A 226 -1.06 23.15 3.08
N LEU A 227 -0.04 23.68 2.42
CA LEU A 227 0.27 23.33 1.04
C LEU A 227 0.87 21.92 1.03
N ILE A 228 0.19 21.00 0.34
CA ILE A 228 0.59 19.60 0.28
C ILE A 228 1.24 19.32 -1.07
N LYS A 229 2.48 18.83 -1.04
CA LYS A 229 3.17 18.30 -2.21
C LYS A 229 3.43 16.81 -1.99
N ARG A 230 3.34 16.02 -3.04
CA ARG A 230 3.68 14.59 -2.97
C ARG A 230 4.59 14.16 -4.09
N THR A 231 5.26 13.04 -3.87
CA THR A 231 6.01 12.31 -4.90
C THR A 231 5.08 11.49 -5.80
N GLY A 232 5.63 10.98 -6.90
CA GLY A 232 4.92 10.04 -7.78
C GLY A 232 4.56 8.76 -7.03
N VAL A 233 3.39 8.20 -7.32
CA VAL A 233 2.99 6.90 -6.75
C VAL A 233 3.42 5.80 -7.71
N ARG A 234 4.19 4.83 -7.20
CA ARG A 234 4.49 3.57 -7.88
C ARG A 234 3.65 2.47 -7.22
N ALA A 235 3.04 1.62 -8.03
CA ALA A 235 2.31 0.44 -7.58
C ALA A 235 2.88 -0.78 -8.30
N VAL A 236 3.28 -1.80 -7.54
CA VAL A 236 3.89 -3.02 -8.08
C VAL A 236 3.04 -4.23 -7.69
N ARG A 237 2.80 -5.16 -8.61
CA ARG A 237 2.22 -6.47 -8.25
C ARG A 237 3.27 -7.29 -7.50
N GLY A 238 3.06 -7.50 -6.20
CA GLY A 238 3.94 -8.28 -5.34
C GLY A 238 3.77 -7.95 -3.86
N ILE A 239 4.78 -8.33 -3.07
CA ILE A 239 4.89 -8.02 -1.62
C ILE A 239 5.89 -6.89 -1.33
N GLU A 240 6.25 -6.11 -2.36
CA GLU A 240 7.09 -4.93 -2.19
C GLU A 240 6.30 -3.86 -1.46
N VAL A 241 6.93 -3.19 -0.50
CA VAL A 241 6.30 -2.08 0.21
C VAL A 241 6.44 -0.84 -0.66
N ASP A 242 5.32 -0.37 -1.20
CA ASP A 242 5.27 0.91 -1.90
C ASP A 242 5.33 2.07 -0.89
N THR A 243 6.06 3.13 -1.24
CA THR A 243 6.29 4.31 -0.40
C THR A 243 5.83 5.57 -1.12
N LEU A 244 5.22 6.48 -0.37
CA LEU A 244 4.79 7.81 -0.81
C LEU A 244 5.30 8.85 0.17
N ASN A 245 6.10 9.80 -0.32
CA ASN A 245 6.51 10.96 0.47
C ASN A 245 5.52 12.11 0.23
N VAL A 246 4.96 12.63 1.32
CA VAL A 246 4.04 13.76 1.35
C VAL A 246 4.66 14.87 2.18
N THR A 247 4.96 16.00 1.55
CA THR A 247 5.53 17.18 2.19
C THR A 247 4.41 18.18 2.47
N PHE A 248 4.30 18.57 3.74
CA PHE A 248 3.40 19.61 4.21
C PHE A 248 4.20 20.89 4.40
N THR A 249 3.82 21.95 3.71
CA THR A 249 4.33 23.30 3.93
C THR A 249 3.24 24.12 4.61
N ALA A 250 3.52 24.67 5.79
CA ALA A 250 2.49 25.31 6.61
C ALA A 250 3.04 26.55 7.34
N GLY A 251 2.20 27.57 7.46
CA GLY A 251 2.45 28.75 8.30
C GLY A 251 2.01 28.55 9.75
N MET A 252 2.14 29.59 10.57
CA MET A 252 1.66 29.55 11.97
C MET A 252 0.12 29.56 12.08
N ASP A 253 -0.57 30.09 11.08
CA ASP A 253 -2.04 30.16 11.04
C ASP A 253 -2.69 28.83 10.63
N ASP A 254 -1.91 27.93 10.03
CA ASP A 254 -2.34 26.59 9.65
C ASP A 254 -2.38 25.69 10.89
N THR A 255 -3.49 25.74 11.60
CA THR A 255 -3.66 25.02 12.87
C THR A 255 -4.47 23.73 12.72
N VAL A 256 -4.09 22.73 13.50
CA VAL A 256 -4.81 21.47 13.70
C VAL A 256 -5.15 21.39 15.19
N PHE A 257 -6.45 21.37 15.51
CA PHE A 257 -6.95 21.40 16.89
C PHE A 257 -6.47 22.61 17.73
N GLY A 258 -6.20 23.74 17.08
CA GLY A 258 -5.72 24.97 17.72
C GLY A 258 -4.21 25.01 17.96
N GLU A 259 -3.46 23.98 17.57
CA GLU A 259 -2.00 23.96 17.55
C GLU A 259 -1.49 24.13 16.11
N PRO A 260 -0.43 24.91 15.84
CA PRO A 260 0.17 24.99 14.51
C PRO A 260 0.60 23.59 13.99
N LEU A 261 0.41 23.33 12.70
CA LEU A 261 0.57 22.00 12.13
C LEU A 261 1.99 21.43 12.27
N LEU A 262 3.04 22.23 12.03
CA LEU A 262 4.43 21.72 12.06
C LEU A 262 4.87 21.27 13.47
N PRO A 263 4.63 22.06 14.54
CA PRO A 263 4.78 21.58 15.92
C PRO A 263 3.97 20.32 16.22
N PHE A 264 2.72 20.25 15.75
CA PHE A 264 1.88 19.07 15.93
C PHE A 264 2.48 17.82 15.28
N ILE A 265 2.98 17.93 14.05
CA ILE A 265 3.68 16.86 13.34
C ILE A 265 4.97 16.46 14.08
N ALA A 266 5.80 17.44 14.47
CA ALA A 266 7.05 17.21 15.20
C ALA A 266 6.84 16.58 16.58
N GLY A 267 5.69 16.86 17.21
CA GLY A 267 5.25 16.26 18.48
C GLY A 267 4.72 14.83 18.36
N GLY A 268 4.75 14.23 17.17
CA GLY A 268 4.24 12.88 16.92
C GLY A 268 2.72 12.83 16.66
N GLY A 269 2.09 13.95 16.32
CA GLY A 269 0.64 14.02 16.09
C GLY A 269 0.15 13.12 14.95
N PHE A 270 1.03 12.77 14.00
CA PHE A 270 0.74 11.84 12.90
C PHE A 270 1.18 10.39 13.18
N ASP A 271 1.70 10.09 14.38
CA ASP A 271 2.13 8.74 14.72
C ASP A 271 0.96 7.76 14.67
N GLY A 272 1.13 6.70 13.89
CA GLY A 272 0.09 5.69 13.67
C GLY A 272 -1.08 6.16 12.79
N ALA A 273 -1.01 7.35 12.20
CA ALA A 273 -2.03 7.83 11.28
C ALA A 273 -2.06 7.00 9.97
N THR A 274 -3.22 7.00 9.32
CA THR A 274 -3.43 6.39 8.00
C THR A 274 -3.70 7.49 6.97
N LEU A 275 -3.21 7.30 5.75
CA LEU A 275 -3.45 8.19 4.63
C LEU A 275 -4.17 7.41 3.52
N ASN A 276 -5.29 7.95 3.08
CA ASN A 276 -5.95 7.55 1.84
C ASN A 276 -5.86 8.70 0.83
N LEU A 277 -5.16 8.45 -0.28
CA LEU A 277 -4.95 9.37 -1.38
C LEU A 277 -5.81 8.96 -2.57
N VAL A 278 -6.74 9.84 -2.92
CA VAL A 278 -7.70 9.63 -4.00
C VAL A 278 -7.58 10.78 -5.00
N ARG A 279 -7.57 10.47 -6.30
CA ARG A 279 -7.61 11.48 -7.35
C ARG A 279 -9.04 11.68 -7.83
N ALA A 280 -9.54 12.91 -7.74
CA ALA A 280 -10.85 13.30 -8.22
C ALA A 280 -10.78 13.89 -9.63
N PHE A 281 -11.80 13.60 -10.45
CA PHE A 281 -11.95 14.11 -11.81
C PHE A 281 -13.24 14.93 -11.93
N MET A 282 -13.13 16.11 -12.53
CA MET A 282 -14.23 17.08 -12.71
C MET A 282 -14.17 17.67 -14.13
N ALA A 283 -15.31 18.13 -14.64
CA ALA A 283 -15.37 18.84 -15.93
C ALA A 283 -14.65 20.20 -15.87
N ASP A 284 -14.80 20.90 -14.74
CA ASP A 284 -14.17 22.17 -14.42
C ASP A 284 -14.10 22.31 -12.88
N TRP A 285 -13.32 23.25 -12.37
CA TRP A 285 -13.06 23.48 -10.95
C TRP A 285 -14.32 23.77 -10.11
N ARG A 286 -15.39 24.26 -10.74
CA ARG A 286 -16.67 24.54 -10.07
C ARG A 286 -17.72 23.44 -10.30
N SER A 287 -17.38 22.42 -11.06
CA SER A 287 -18.27 21.29 -11.31
C SER A 287 -18.15 20.25 -10.18
N PRO A 288 -19.22 19.49 -9.89
CA PRO A 288 -19.12 18.38 -8.95
C PRO A 288 -18.14 17.31 -9.46
N VAL A 289 -17.55 16.56 -8.52
CA VAL A 289 -16.69 15.42 -8.82
C VAL A 289 -17.50 14.35 -9.54
N VAL A 290 -17.06 14.00 -10.75
CA VAL A 290 -17.70 12.98 -11.59
C VAL A 290 -17.35 11.58 -11.11
N GLY A 291 -16.11 11.39 -10.67
CA GLY A 291 -15.64 10.15 -10.09
C GLY A 291 -14.21 10.27 -9.57
N THR A 292 -13.76 9.22 -8.91
CA THR A 292 -12.45 9.19 -8.29
C THR A 292 -11.69 7.90 -8.57
N VAL A 293 -10.36 7.97 -8.44
CA VAL A 293 -9.45 6.83 -8.53
C VAL A 293 -8.56 6.82 -7.30
N THR A 294 -8.60 5.72 -6.54
CA THR A 294 -7.68 5.52 -5.42
C THR A 294 -6.26 5.40 -5.95
N ARG A 295 -5.38 6.31 -5.53
CA ARG A 295 -3.98 6.33 -5.96
C ARG A 295 -3.08 5.60 -4.99
N PHE A 296 -3.29 5.80 -3.69
CA PHE A 296 -2.45 5.20 -2.66
C PHE A 296 -3.23 5.07 -1.35
N ILE A 297 -3.07 3.95 -0.67
CA ILE A 297 -3.54 3.76 0.70
C ILE A 297 -2.31 3.36 1.50
N GLY A 298 -2.10 3.98 2.66
CA GLY A 298 -0.95 3.68 3.47
C GLY A 298 -1.06 4.15 4.91
N ARG A 299 0.00 3.87 5.67
CA ARG A 299 0.19 4.30 7.04
C ARG A 299 1.40 5.22 7.11
N VAL A 300 1.31 6.24 7.95
CA VAL A 300 2.46 7.08 8.27
C VAL A 300 3.48 6.21 8.99
N ALA A 301 4.68 6.11 8.41
CA ALA A 301 5.75 5.26 8.90
C ALA A 301 6.88 6.09 9.53
N GLU A 302 7.28 7.16 8.85
CA GLU A 302 8.36 8.04 9.30
C GLU A 302 7.97 9.49 9.02
N VAL A 303 8.39 10.37 9.92
CA VAL A 303 8.27 11.81 9.79
C VAL A 303 9.68 12.35 9.87
N ASP A 304 10.16 12.91 8.76
CA ASP A 304 11.45 13.60 8.74
C ASP A 304 11.36 14.82 9.67
N PRO A 305 12.46 15.18 10.36
CA PRO A 305 12.45 16.34 11.25
C PRO A 305 11.91 17.56 10.50
N ALA A 306 10.86 18.17 11.04
CA ALA A 306 10.25 19.34 10.43
C ALA A 306 11.28 20.48 10.39
N ASP A 307 11.56 20.97 9.19
CA ASP A 307 12.16 22.28 9.00
C ASP A 307 11.16 23.34 9.48
N ARG A 308 11.62 24.60 9.60
CA ARG A 308 10.79 25.69 10.13
C ARG A 308 9.50 25.95 9.33
N GLU A 309 9.47 25.52 8.07
CA GLU A 309 8.35 25.76 7.14
C GLU A 309 7.76 24.47 6.52
N GLN A 310 8.46 23.32 6.64
CA GLN A 310 8.08 22.09 5.94
C GLN A 310 8.31 20.85 6.79
N ALA A 311 7.40 19.89 6.71
CA ALA A 311 7.56 18.55 7.26
C ALA A 311 7.29 17.50 6.18
N THR A 312 8.21 16.56 6.01
CA THR A 312 8.01 15.44 5.08
C THR A 312 7.58 14.19 5.83
N VAL A 313 6.45 13.64 5.42
CA VAL A 313 5.84 12.46 6.00
C VAL A 313 5.95 11.32 4.99
N THR A 314 6.65 10.27 5.39
CA THR A 314 6.81 9.05 4.61
C THR A 314 5.68 8.10 4.95
N VAL A 315 4.84 7.81 3.96
CA VAL A 315 3.68 6.92 4.05
C VAL A 315 3.99 5.63 3.31
N LYS A 316 3.81 4.49 3.96
CA LYS A 316 4.05 3.16 3.38
C LYS A 316 2.75 2.40 3.21
N SER A 317 2.71 1.55 2.18
CA SER A 317 1.59 0.64 1.93
C SER A 317 1.33 -0.28 3.14
N PRO A 318 0.08 -0.74 3.39
CA PRO A 318 -0.24 -1.68 4.46
C PRO A 318 0.55 -3.00 4.40
N ILE A 319 1.16 -3.32 3.25
CA ILE A 319 2.09 -4.46 3.08
C ILE A 319 3.28 -4.38 4.05
N GLU A 320 3.66 -3.19 4.54
CA GLU A 320 4.69 -3.04 5.58
C GLU A 320 4.39 -3.91 6.82
N LEU A 321 3.12 -4.16 7.14
CA LEU A 321 2.75 -5.00 8.28
C LEU A 321 3.20 -6.45 8.13
N LEU A 322 3.40 -6.90 6.88
CA LEU A 322 3.95 -8.23 6.58
C LEU A 322 5.47 -8.27 6.82
N ASP A 323 6.16 -7.14 6.84
CA ASP A 323 7.58 -7.04 7.22
C ASP A 323 7.76 -7.05 8.75
N THR A 324 7.08 -8.01 9.39
CA THR A 324 7.22 -8.30 10.82
C THR A 324 8.00 -9.59 10.98
N LYS A 325 8.95 -9.62 11.91
CA LYS A 325 9.70 -10.83 12.23
C LYS A 325 8.76 -11.95 12.68
N VAL A 326 8.82 -13.08 11.99
CA VAL A 326 8.14 -14.32 12.35
C VAL A 326 9.17 -15.37 12.79
N PRO A 327 8.89 -16.17 13.84
CA PRO A 327 7.71 -16.13 14.71
C PRO A 327 7.75 -14.97 15.74
N GLN A 328 6.58 -14.47 16.16
CA GLN A 328 6.48 -13.35 17.12
C GLN A 328 7.02 -13.70 18.52
N GLY A 329 7.04 -14.99 18.89
CA GLY A 329 7.56 -15.46 20.16
C GLY A 329 9.00 -15.95 20.01
N VAL A 330 9.95 -15.22 20.57
CA VAL A 330 11.36 -15.66 20.67
C VAL A 330 11.56 -16.33 22.02
N TYR A 331 12.21 -17.49 22.04
CA TYR A 331 12.63 -18.11 23.29
C TYR A 331 13.71 -17.25 23.94
N GLN A 332 13.38 -16.62 25.06
CA GLN A 332 14.30 -15.77 25.82
C GLN A 332 13.99 -15.83 27.33
N PRO A 333 14.97 -15.56 28.21
CA PRO A 333 14.75 -15.56 29.66
C PRO A 333 13.74 -14.52 30.13
N SER A 334 13.67 -13.36 29.46
CA SER A 334 12.83 -12.24 29.87
C SER A 334 11.40 -12.32 29.30
N CYS A 335 10.42 -11.75 30.00
CA CYS A 335 9.04 -11.73 29.56
C CYS A 335 8.88 -11.02 28.20
N LEU A 336 8.16 -11.66 27.27
CA LEU A 336 7.84 -11.08 25.97
C LEU A 336 6.69 -10.05 26.01
N ARG A 337 5.91 -10.00 27.09
CA ARG A 337 4.72 -9.13 27.20
C ARG A 337 5.10 -7.74 27.71
N THR A 338 4.52 -6.71 27.11
CA THR A 338 4.57 -5.34 27.62
C THR A 338 3.69 -5.22 28.86
N VAL A 339 4.19 -4.61 29.94
CA VAL A 339 3.40 -4.42 31.17
C VAL A 339 2.14 -3.58 30.88
N TYR A 340 1.03 -3.93 31.52
CA TYR A 340 -0.30 -3.33 31.31
C TYR A 340 -0.93 -3.52 29.92
N SER A 341 -0.27 -4.21 28.97
CA SER A 341 -0.93 -4.59 27.72
C SER A 341 -2.03 -5.62 27.97
N ALA A 342 -2.94 -5.77 27.00
CA ALA A 342 -3.99 -6.80 27.05
C ALA A 342 -3.41 -8.21 27.23
N ASP A 343 -2.26 -8.49 26.59
CA ASP A 343 -1.55 -9.75 26.78
C ASP A 343 -1.11 -9.92 28.23
N CYS A 344 -0.47 -8.90 28.82
CA CYS A 344 -0.01 -8.98 30.20
C CYS A 344 -1.19 -9.08 31.17
N GLY A 345 -2.25 -8.28 30.97
CA GLY A 345 -3.47 -8.32 31.77
C GLY A 345 -3.35 -7.71 33.17
N VAL A 346 -2.20 -7.14 33.54
CA VAL A 346 -2.06 -6.36 34.79
C VAL A 346 -2.91 -5.11 34.66
N ASN A 347 -3.83 -4.90 35.60
CA ASN A 347 -4.64 -3.69 35.64
C ASN A 347 -3.78 -2.50 36.07
N ARG A 348 -3.55 -1.55 35.15
CA ARG A 348 -2.74 -0.35 35.38
C ARG A 348 -3.25 0.52 36.54
N ALA A 349 -4.57 0.58 36.73
CA ALA A 349 -5.18 1.43 37.76
C ALA A 349 -4.83 0.98 39.19
N LEU A 350 -4.51 -0.30 39.40
CA LEU A 350 -4.12 -0.82 40.73
C LEU A 350 -2.70 -0.44 41.13
N PHE A 351 -1.88 0.02 40.18
CA PHE A 351 -0.47 0.36 40.37
C PHE A 351 -0.20 1.85 40.16
N GLU A 352 -1.25 2.66 40.18
CA GLU A 352 -1.16 4.10 40.10
C GLU A 352 -0.71 4.68 41.43
N THR A 353 0.32 5.53 41.42
CA THR A 353 0.72 6.30 42.59
C THR A 353 0.69 7.79 42.24
N VAL A 354 0.01 8.57 43.06
CA VAL A 354 -0.03 10.02 42.93
C VAL A 354 1.23 10.61 43.57
N GLY A 355 1.90 11.48 42.83
CA GLY A 355 3.06 12.23 43.30
C GLY A 355 2.89 13.73 43.07
N VAL A 356 3.62 14.51 43.86
CA VAL A 356 3.71 15.96 43.74
C VAL A 356 5.17 16.34 43.50
N VAL A 357 5.38 17.25 42.56
CA VAL A 357 6.70 17.82 42.25
C VAL A 357 7.17 18.69 43.40
N GLN A 358 8.44 18.53 43.77
CA GLN A 358 9.14 19.33 44.77
C GLN A 358 10.11 20.31 44.11
N GLY A 359 10.57 21.28 44.91
CA GLY A 359 11.56 22.28 44.47
C GLY A 359 12.87 21.66 43.97
N GLY A 360 13.58 22.40 43.11
CA GLY A 360 14.84 21.96 42.52
C GLY A 360 14.68 20.91 41.41
N SER A 361 13.46 20.69 40.92
CA SER A 361 13.19 19.86 39.75
C SER A 361 13.68 20.54 38.47
N THR A 362 14.13 19.72 37.53
CA THR A 362 14.57 20.12 36.19
C THR A 362 13.79 19.35 35.14
N ALA A 363 13.98 19.66 33.85
CA ALA A 363 13.33 18.94 32.77
C ALA A 363 13.71 17.43 32.72
N LEU A 364 14.84 17.00 33.30
CA LEU A 364 15.29 15.60 33.28
C LEU A 364 15.20 14.89 34.65
N ARG A 365 15.04 15.64 35.74
CA ARG A 365 14.97 15.11 37.11
C ARG A 365 13.85 15.81 37.86
N VAL A 366 12.83 15.05 38.23
CA VAL A 366 11.72 15.51 39.08
C VAL A 366 11.99 15.05 40.49
N ASN A 367 12.14 15.97 41.43
CA ASN A 367 12.14 15.63 42.85
C ASN A 367 10.68 15.45 43.26
N SER A 368 10.35 14.36 43.95
CA SER A 368 8.96 14.05 44.31
C SER A 368 8.81 13.57 45.74
N ASN A 369 7.58 13.65 46.26
CA ASN A 369 7.23 13.14 47.58
C ASN A 369 6.79 11.67 47.58
N VAL A 370 6.96 10.94 46.48
CA VAL A 370 6.41 9.58 46.33
C VAL A 370 7.12 8.61 47.29
N PRO A 371 6.41 7.94 48.21
CA PRO A 371 7.02 7.00 49.14
C PRO A 371 7.15 5.62 48.48
N ALA A 372 8.31 5.35 47.86
CA ALA A 372 8.60 4.03 47.30
C ALA A 372 10.07 3.64 47.51
N THR A 373 10.36 2.35 47.43
CA THR A 373 11.73 1.86 47.47
C THR A 373 12.49 2.23 46.20
N GLN A 374 13.81 2.38 46.29
CA GLN A 374 14.66 2.58 45.13
C GLN A 374 14.39 1.53 44.04
N GLY A 375 14.32 1.96 42.78
CA GLY A 375 14.10 1.07 41.64
C GLY A 375 12.63 0.68 41.41
N TRP A 376 11.69 1.06 42.28
CA TRP A 376 10.29 0.65 42.14
C TRP A 376 9.64 1.17 40.86
N PHE A 377 9.98 2.38 40.42
CA PHE A 377 9.43 2.98 39.21
C PHE A 377 10.37 2.92 37.99
N ASP A 378 11.48 2.19 38.07
CA ASP A 378 12.42 2.04 36.96
C ASP A 378 11.73 1.44 35.73
N GLN A 379 12.01 2.01 34.54
CA GLN A 379 11.34 1.66 33.28
C GLN A 379 9.82 1.84 33.30
N GLY A 380 9.32 2.61 34.27
CA GLY A 380 7.92 2.96 34.42
C GLY A 380 7.52 4.16 33.58
N VAL A 381 6.33 4.67 33.87
CA VAL A 381 5.74 5.81 33.15
C VAL A 381 5.29 6.85 34.16
N ILE A 382 5.64 8.12 33.91
CA ILE A 382 5.10 9.28 34.63
C ILE A 382 4.19 10.05 33.69
N ARG A 383 3.01 10.47 34.18
CA ARG A 383 2.02 11.28 33.47
C ARG A 383 1.64 12.47 34.33
N PHE A 384 1.83 13.68 33.84
CA PHE A 384 1.45 14.90 34.55
C PHE A 384 -0.05 15.18 34.41
N VAL A 385 -0.67 15.61 35.50
CA VAL A 385 -2.12 15.89 35.58
C VAL A 385 -2.38 17.38 35.34
N ASN A 386 -1.50 18.24 35.84
CA ASN A 386 -1.61 19.70 35.76
C ASN A 386 -0.25 20.34 35.44
N GLY A 387 -0.21 21.67 35.51
CA GLY A 387 0.99 22.47 35.24
C GLY A 387 1.31 22.60 33.75
N ALA A 388 2.50 23.13 33.43
CA ALA A 388 2.96 23.33 32.06
C ALA A 388 3.12 22.01 31.27
N ASN A 389 3.16 20.89 31.97
CA ASN A 389 3.29 19.56 31.38
C ASN A 389 1.99 18.75 31.45
N ALA A 390 0.82 19.36 31.70
CA ALA A 390 -0.45 18.64 31.81
C ALA A 390 -0.69 17.70 30.61
N GLY A 391 -0.94 16.42 30.87
CA GLY A 391 -1.12 15.39 29.83
C GLY A 391 0.18 14.78 29.29
N VAL A 392 1.34 15.42 29.50
CA VAL A 392 2.64 14.92 29.05
C VAL A 392 2.98 13.62 29.77
N THR A 393 3.44 12.64 29.00
CA THR A 393 3.86 11.33 29.47
C THR A 393 5.32 11.08 29.12
N ARG A 394 6.11 10.57 30.08
CA ARG A 394 7.53 10.24 29.90
C ARG A 394 7.89 8.90 30.54
N THR A 395 8.92 8.27 29.99
CA THR A 395 9.48 7.03 30.54
C THR A 395 10.45 7.37 31.67
N VAL A 396 10.25 6.71 32.82
CA VAL A 396 11.12 6.82 33.98
C VAL A 396 12.38 5.99 33.72
N ARG A 397 13.54 6.64 33.72
CA ARG A 397 14.84 5.98 33.63
C ARG A 397 15.18 5.31 34.96
N ARG A 398 15.10 6.06 36.05
CA ARG A 398 15.44 5.58 37.39
C ARG A 398 14.69 6.35 38.48
N PHE A 399 14.30 5.63 39.53
CA PHE A 399 13.74 6.15 40.77
C PHE A 399 14.71 5.88 41.94
N THR A 400 15.08 6.94 42.65
CA THR A 400 16.04 6.89 43.76
C THR A 400 15.33 7.04 45.11
N ALA A 401 16.01 6.63 46.19
CA ALA A 401 15.42 6.60 47.54
C ALA A 401 15.10 7.99 48.11
N ASP A 402 15.70 9.06 47.57
CA ASP A 402 15.39 10.47 47.86
C ASP A 402 14.10 10.96 47.18
N GLY A 403 13.35 10.07 46.50
CA GLY A 403 12.13 10.42 45.78
C GLY A 403 12.38 11.08 44.42
N ALA A 404 13.63 11.11 43.94
CA ALA A 404 13.93 11.68 42.63
C ALA A 404 13.61 10.71 41.49
N VAL A 405 12.90 11.23 40.49
CA VAL A 405 12.52 10.54 39.25
C VAL A 405 13.35 11.12 38.12
N THR A 406 14.23 10.33 37.55
CA THR A 406 15.00 10.72 36.36
C THR A 406 14.34 10.16 35.11
N MET A 407 14.29 10.94 34.04
CA MET A 407 13.66 10.56 32.77
C MET A 407 14.69 10.25 31.69
N ILE A 408 14.27 9.47 30.70
CA ILE A 408 15.12 9.19 29.52
C ILE A 408 15.16 10.41 28.60
N LEU A 409 14.01 11.04 28.37
CA LEU A 409 13.85 12.26 27.58
C LEU A 409 13.32 13.38 28.48
N GLY A 410 13.78 14.60 28.24
CA GLY A 410 13.35 15.77 28.99
C GLY A 410 11.86 16.08 28.82
N LEU A 411 11.30 16.72 29.84
CA LEU A 411 9.98 17.34 29.77
C LEU A 411 10.04 18.59 28.86
N PRO A 412 8.98 18.88 28.09
CA PRO A 412 8.90 20.08 27.26
C PRO A 412 9.05 21.38 28.07
N GLY A 413 8.48 21.43 29.28
CA GLY A 413 8.67 22.51 30.25
C GLY A 413 9.29 22.02 31.55
N VAL A 414 10.02 22.88 32.25
CA VAL A 414 10.51 22.57 33.60
C VAL A 414 9.32 22.55 34.57
N PRO A 415 9.05 21.43 35.27
CA PRO A 415 7.91 21.33 36.17
C PRO A 415 8.13 22.17 37.44
N VAL A 416 7.05 22.72 37.98
CA VAL A 416 7.06 23.60 39.14
C VAL A 416 6.64 22.83 40.40
N ALA A 417 7.16 23.23 41.56
CA ALA A 417 6.77 22.62 42.82
C ALA A 417 5.24 22.77 43.04
N GLY A 418 4.57 21.67 43.38
CA GLY A 418 3.11 21.63 43.50
C GLY A 418 2.38 21.00 42.30
N ASP A 419 3.05 20.84 41.15
CA ASP A 419 2.49 20.09 40.02
C ASP A 419 2.24 18.63 40.44
N GLN A 420 1.10 18.08 40.04
CA GLN A 420 0.65 16.73 40.32
C GLN A 420 0.91 15.81 39.13
N PHE A 421 1.32 14.59 39.42
CA PHE A 421 1.52 13.56 38.42
C PHE A 421 1.09 12.19 38.94
N LEU A 422 0.87 11.29 38.00
CA LEU A 422 0.62 9.87 38.21
C LEU A 422 1.85 9.10 37.75
N ILE A 423 2.40 8.25 38.60
CA ILE A 423 3.54 7.40 38.27
C ILE A 423 3.15 5.93 38.38
N TYR A 424 3.61 5.15 37.42
CA TYR A 424 3.30 3.73 37.29
C TYR A 424 4.61 2.93 37.30
N PRO A 425 4.70 1.83 38.06
CA PRO A 425 5.91 1.04 38.13
C PRO A 425 6.19 0.36 36.79
N GLY A 426 7.47 0.32 36.42
CA GLY A 426 7.94 -0.44 35.27
C GLY A 426 8.14 -1.92 35.59
N CYS A 427 8.29 -2.72 34.54
CA CYS A 427 8.51 -4.15 34.64
C CYS A 427 9.91 -4.52 34.10
N PRO A 428 10.82 -5.05 34.95
CA PRO A 428 12.13 -5.51 34.51
C PRO A 428 12.08 -6.82 33.71
N ARG A 429 10.86 -7.33 33.42
CA ARG A 429 10.58 -8.54 32.63
C ARG A 429 11.13 -9.84 33.25
N THR A 430 11.38 -9.87 34.56
CA THR A 430 11.80 -11.07 35.30
C THR A 430 10.62 -11.82 35.91
N LEU A 431 10.79 -13.12 36.16
CA LEU A 431 9.78 -13.95 36.84
C LEU A 431 9.52 -13.46 38.27
N ASP A 432 10.57 -13.00 38.96
CA ASP A 432 10.50 -12.44 40.31
C ASP A 432 9.59 -11.21 40.36
N ALA A 433 9.83 -10.21 39.51
CA ALA A 433 8.96 -9.03 39.44
C ALA A 433 7.53 -9.42 39.04
N CYS A 434 7.36 -10.36 38.11
CA CYS A 434 6.02 -10.80 37.72
C CYS A 434 5.25 -11.44 38.89
N THR A 435 5.94 -12.18 39.76
CA THR A 435 5.35 -12.86 40.92
C THR A 435 5.15 -11.91 42.09
N ASN A 436 6.22 -11.22 42.51
CA ASN A 436 6.28 -10.48 43.77
C ASN A 436 5.86 -9.02 43.63
N LYS A 437 6.11 -8.39 42.47
CA LYS A 437 5.75 -6.99 42.23
C LYS A 437 4.33 -6.84 41.67
N PHE A 438 3.92 -7.72 40.75
CA PHE A 438 2.64 -7.60 40.04
C PHE A 438 1.64 -8.73 40.31
N GLY A 439 2.01 -9.80 41.02
CA GLY A 439 1.10 -10.92 41.30
C GLY A 439 0.57 -11.65 40.05
N ASN A 440 1.26 -11.58 38.92
CA ASN A 440 0.74 -11.98 37.60
C ASN A 440 1.52 -13.14 36.95
N ARG A 441 2.05 -14.05 37.78
CA ARG A 441 2.86 -15.20 37.33
C ARG A 441 2.17 -16.04 36.26
N ALA A 442 0.85 -16.25 36.35
CA ALA A 442 0.09 -17.07 35.40
C ALA A 442 0.14 -16.56 33.95
N ARG A 443 0.36 -15.25 33.75
CA ARG A 443 0.45 -14.61 32.43
C ARG A 443 1.89 -14.31 32.02
N TYR A 444 2.88 -14.78 32.77
CA TYR A 444 4.29 -14.62 32.43
C TYR A 444 4.63 -15.43 31.16
N ARG A 445 5.25 -14.77 30.17
CA ARG A 445 5.59 -15.36 28.85
C ARG A 445 7.10 -15.26 28.56
N GLY A 446 7.92 -15.45 29.58
CA GLY A 446 9.37 -15.63 29.44
C GLY A 446 9.77 -17.07 29.78
N MET A 447 11.01 -17.44 29.47
CA MET A 447 11.56 -18.78 29.70
C MET A 447 12.83 -18.69 30.57
N PRO A 448 12.72 -18.40 31.88
CA PRO A 448 13.84 -18.07 32.76
C PRO A 448 14.82 -19.22 32.97
N PHE A 449 14.39 -20.45 32.71
CA PHE A 449 15.19 -21.67 32.84
C PHE A 449 15.71 -22.19 31.49
N ILE A 450 15.69 -21.36 30.44
CA ILE A 450 16.33 -21.73 29.19
C ILE A 450 17.83 -21.92 29.43
N PRO A 451 18.44 -23.04 29.00
CA PRO A 451 19.86 -23.25 29.16
C PRO A 451 20.64 -22.12 28.48
N VAL A 452 21.70 -21.64 29.13
CA VAL A 452 22.64 -20.72 28.49
C VAL A 452 23.46 -21.51 27.47
N ALA A 453 23.79 -20.89 26.34
CA ALA A 453 24.45 -21.56 25.22
C ALA A 453 25.77 -22.25 25.60
N GLU A 454 26.43 -21.81 26.68
CA GLU A 454 27.67 -22.38 27.21
C GLU A 454 27.47 -23.72 27.95
N THR A 455 26.24 -24.11 28.28
CA THR A 455 25.90 -25.35 29.02
C THR A 455 25.18 -26.39 28.17
N SER A 456 24.91 -26.08 26.89
CA SER A 456 24.33 -27.01 25.92
C SER A 456 25.46 -27.83 25.29
N VAL A 457 25.81 -28.96 25.91
CA VAL A 457 26.78 -29.94 25.37
C VAL A 457 26.22 -30.62 24.12
#